data_AF-A0A3T0SN52-F1
#
_entry.id   AF-A0A3T0SN52-F1
#
_cell.length_a   1.000
_cell.length_b   1.000
_cell.length_c   1.000
_cell.angle_alpha   90.00
_cell.angle_beta   90.00
_cell.angle_gamma   90.00
#
_symmetry.space_group_name_H-M   'P 1'
#
loop_
_entity.id
_entity.type
_entity.pdbx_description
1 polymer ?
#
loop_
_entity_poly.entity_id
_entity_poly.type
_entity_poly.pdbx_seq_one_letter_code
_entity_poly.pdbx_strand_id
1 'polypeptide(L)'
;MGLIGWDYLQDLYLRVFAHDDSGFNRQTGMLTIGRRFQKPFSAPLYEFDATLEFRPGPHGNSGFAIWMHHRYTSVEVFLGAKIQSLGMNLEEALAFWDTLQRYMDVTQPLPELPILEQFRHLDPTTAEHDRQSKRDPRRWRDMPYRAWERRGRAEMIKRNRDYKWQEQPCIIQSKIDPGLSIEAYYRSQEAKGIQATPKSDDFDDVHQHHIGTERS
;
A
#
# COMPACT_ATOMS: atom_id res chain seq x y z
N MET A 1 -38.26 -9.77 -24.94
CA MET A 1 -37.72 -8.81 -23.95
C MET A 1 -36.23 -9.06 -23.87
N GLY A 2 -35.43 -8.12 -24.37
CA GLY A 2 -34.03 -8.31 -24.70
C GLY A 2 -33.17 -8.62 -23.48
N LEU A 3 -32.35 -9.67 -23.60
CA LEU A 3 -31.22 -9.93 -22.72
C LEU A 3 -30.30 -8.71 -22.79
N ILE A 4 -30.33 -7.88 -21.75
CA ILE A 4 -29.24 -6.94 -21.50
C ILE A 4 -28.02 -7.82 -21.24
N GLY A 5 -27.13 -7.91 -22.24
CA GLY A 5 -25.94 -8.73 -22.17
C GLY A 5 -25.07 -8.29 -20.98
N TRP A 6 -24.37 -9.26 -20.40
CA TRP A 6 -23.38 -9.00 -19.35
C TRP A 6 -22.40 -7.88 -19.74
N ASP A 7 -22.05 -7.78 -21.02
CA ASP A 7 -21.21 -6.72 -21.56
C ASP A 7 -21.81 -5.31 -21.44
N TYR A 8 -23.14 -5.18 -21.58
CA TYR A 8 -23.83 -3.90 -21.37
C TYR A 8 -23.90 -3.53 -19.89
N LEU A 9 -24.10 -4.52 -19.00
CA LEU A 9 -24.04 -4.29 -17.56
C LEU A 9 -22.61 -3.93 -17.12
N GLN A 10 -21.60 -4.55 -17.72
CA GLN A 10 -20.19 -4.24 -17.48
C GLN A 10 -19.81 -2.86 -18.02
N ASP A 11 -20.25 -2.48 -19.22
CA ASP A 11 -20.04 -1.13 -19.79
C ASP A 11 -20.78 -0.07 -18.97
N LEU A 12 -22.01 -0.32 -18.55
CA LEU A 12 -22.75 0.56 -17.64
C LEU A 12 -22.05 0.65 -16.28
N TYR A 13 -21.56 -0.47 -15.75
CA TYR A 13 -20.78 -0.51 -14.51
C TYR A 13 -19.50 0.31 -14.64
N LEU A 14 -18.71 0.14 -15.69
CA LEU A 14 -17.47 0.89 -15.91
C LEU A 14 -17.71 2.39 -16.16
N ARG A 15 -18.85 2.77 -16.74
CA ARG A 15 -19.24 4.19 -16.92
C ARG A 15 -19.74 4.83 -15.63
N VAL A 16 -20.39 4.06 -14.76
CA VAL A 16 -20.97 4.55 -13.50
C VAL A 16 -19.96 4.53 -12.35
N PHE A 17 -19.07 3.53 -12.33
CA PHE A 17 -17.98 3.44 -11.37
C PHE A 17 -16.77 4.19 -11.91
N ALA A 18 -16.80 5.52 -11.75
CA ALA A 18 -15.58 6.31 -11.78
C ALA A 18 -14.59 5.74 -10.75
N HIS A 19 -13.32 5.63 -11.12
CA HIS A 19 -12.26 5.29 -10.17
C HIS A 19 -12.39 6.23 -8.96
N ASP A 20 -12.38 5.65 -7.76
CA ASP A 20 -12.62 6.34 -6.49
C ASP A 20 -11.42 7.18 -6.03
N ASP A 21 -10.51 7.50 -6.97
CA ASP A 21 -9.18 8.09 -6.79
C ASP A 21 -8.32 7.39 -5.71
N SER A 22 -8.69 6.17 -5.33
CA SER A 22 -7.92 5.36 -4.39
C SER A 22 -6.63 4.90 -5.05
N GLY A 23 -5.51 5.09 -4.36
CA GLY A 23 -4.23 4.66 -4.90
C GLY A 23 -3.05 4.94 -3.98
N PHE A 24 -1.97 4.24 -4.30
CA PHE A 24 -0.65 4.45 -3.74
C PHE A 24 0.16 5.32 -4.71
N ASN A 25 0.46 6.55 -4.31
CA ASN A 25 1.25 7.45 -5.13
C ASN A 25 2.72 7.40 -4.69
N ARG A 26 3.54 6.73 -5.51
CA ARG A 26 5.00 6.63 -5.28
C ARG A 26 5.70 7.98 -5.26
N GLN A 27 5.30 8.92 -6.12
CA GLN A 27 6.00 10.22 -6.25
C GLN A 27 5.75 11.12 -5.04
N THR A 28 4.53 11.11 -4.51
CA THR A 28 4.17 11.93 -3.34
C THR A 28 4.33 11.19 -2.02
N GLY A 29 4.42 9.86 -2.04
CA GLY A 29 4.42 9.03 -0.84
C GLY A 29 3.05 8.91 -0.16
N MET A 30 1.99 9.40 -0.79
CA MET A 30 0.64 9.47 -0.23
C MET A 30 -0.16 8.20 -0.55
N LEU A 31 -0.94 7.77 0.43
CA LEU A 31 -2.01 6.79 0.27
C LEU A 31 -3.35 7.54 0.24
N THR A 32 -4.07 7.42 -0.86
CA THR A 32 -5.42 7.98 -1.02
C THR A 32 -6.44 6.84 -1.04
N ILE A 33 -7.55 7.04 -0.33
CA ILE A 33 -8.64 6.06 -0.17
C ILE A 33 -9.96 6.79 -0.39
N GLY A 34 -10.66 6.41 -1.45
CA GLY A 34 -12.03 6.80 -1.71
C GLY A 34 -12.96 6.27 -0.62
N ARG A 35 -13.83 7.13 -0.11
CA ARG A 35 -14.84 6.77 0.89
C ARG A 35 -16.21 7.02 0.31
N ARG A 36 -17.12 6.05 0.46
CA ARG A 36 -18.48 6.17 -0.08
C ARG A 36 -19.20 7.33 0.62
N PHE A 37 -19.72 8.27 -0.17
CA PHE A 37 -20.42 9.47 0.30
C PHE A 37 -19.61 10.42 1.20
N GLN A 38 -18.27 10.29 1.23
CA GLN A 38 -17.38 11.17 1.99
C GLN A 38 -16.21 11.62 1.12
N LYS A 39 -15.51 12.67 1.55
CA LYS A 39 -14.26 13.08 0.89
C LYS A 39 -13.21 11.96 0.98
N PRO A 40 -12.40 11.74 -0.05
CA PRO A 40 -11.27 10.82 0.02
C PRO A 40 -10.37 11.12 1.21
N PHE A 41 -9.83 10.06 1.81
CA PHE A 41 -8.82 10.15 2.85
C PHE A 41 -7.45 10.01 2.21
N SER A 42 -6.59 11.01 2.37
CA SER A 42 -5.23 11.05 1.84
C SER A 42 -4.26 11.31 2.98
N ALA A 43 -3.30 10.43 3.21
CA ALA A 43 -2.25 10.61 4.21
C ALA A 43 -0.94 9.94 3.76
N PRO A 44 0.23 10.41 4.22
CA PRO A 44 1.51 9.75 3.94
C PRO A 44 1.52 8.29 4.41
N LEU A 45 2.11 7.38 3.63
CA LEU A 45 2.12 5.95 3.98
C LEU A 45 2.79 5.65 5.33
N TYR A 46 3.82 6.41 5.72
CA TYR A 46 4.53 6.19 6.98
C TYR A 46 3.70 6.52 8.23
N GLU A 47 2.53 7.14 8.08
CA GLU A 47 1.56 7.38 9.16
C GLU A 47 0.66 6.15 9.42
N PHE A 48 0.77 5.12 8.59
CA PHE A 48 0.01 3.89 8.74
C PHE A 48 0.87 2.78 9.34
N ASP A 49 0.33 2.12 10.35
CA ASP A 49 0.89 0.91 10.93
C ASP A 49 0.22 -0.31 10.30
N ALA A 50 1.05 -1.23 9.80
CA ALA A 50 0.57 -2.45 9.17
C ALA A 50 0.45 -3.59 10.19
N THR A 51 -0.68 -4.29 10.17
CA THR A 51 -0.92 -5.50 10.95
C THR A 51 -1.28 -6.67 10.03
N LEU A 52 -0.98 -7.88 10.47
CA LEU A 52 -1.31 -9.12 9.77
C LEU A 52 -2.45 -9.82 10.49
N GLU A 53 -3.55 -10.05 9.79
CA GLU A 53 -4.70 -10.80 10.28
C GLU A 53 -4.72 -12.19 9.64
N PHE A 54 -4.77 -13.24 10.47
CA PHE A 54 -5.01 -14.60 10.00
C PHE A 54 -6.51 -14.81 9.73
N ARG A 55 -6.83 -15.21 8.50
CA ARG A 55 -8.21 -15.40 8.02
C ARG A 55 -8.47 -16.89 7.74
N PRO A 56 -9.22 -17.58 8.61
CA PRO A 56 -9.69 -18.92 8.31
C PRO A 56 -10.77 -18.84 7.22
N GLY A 57 -10.60 -19.60 6.16
CA GLY A 57 -11.56 -19.73 5.08
C GLY A 57 -12.57 -20.87 5.33
N PRO A 58 -13.76 -20.82 4.71
CA PRO A 58 -14.84 -21.77 4.99
C PRO A 58 -14.53 -23.24 4.68
N HIS A 59 -13.61 -23.49 3.73
CA HIS A 59 -13.29 -24.84 3.23
C HIS A 59 -11.92 -25.33 3.71
N GLY A 60 -11.41 -24.81 4.83
CA GLY A 60 -10.08 -25.16 5.35
C GLY A 60 -8.92 -24.49 4.62
N ASN A 61 -9.19 -23.70 3.58
CA ASN A 61 -8.22 -22.73 3.07
C ASN A 61 -8.03 -21.64 4.14
N SER A 62 -6.81 -21.17 4.35
CA SER A 62 -6.53 -20.05 5.25
C SER A 62 -5.51 -19.14 4.61
N GLY A 63 -5.53 -17.87 4.98
CA GLY A 63 -4.57 -16.91 4.46
C GLY A 63 -4.37 -15.75 5.40
N PHE A 64 -3.31 -15.00 5.16
CA PHE A 64 -3.03 -13.76 5.86
C PHE A 64 -3.49 -12.58 5.03
N ALA A 65 -4.09 -11.60 5.68
CA ALA A 65 -4.45 -10.33 5.07
C ALA A 65 -3.79 -9.19 5.82
N ILE A 66 -3.38 -8.15 5.10
CA ILE A 66 -2.76 -6.96 5.69
C ILE A 66 -3.83 -5.89 5.92
N TRP A 67 -3.84 -5.36 7.14
CA TRP A 67 -4.52 -4.13 7.50
C TRP A 67 -3.50 -3.02 7.67
N MET A 68 -3.89 -1.81 7.30
CA MET A 68 -3.14 -0.60 7.60
C MET A 68 -4.02 0.30 8.47
N HIS A 69 -3.54 0.65 9.64
CA HIS A 69 -4.25 1.50 10.59
C HIS A 69 -3.55 2.86 10.62
N HIS A 70 -4.30 3.93 10.37
CA HIS A 70 -3.76 5.27 10.48
C HIS A 70 -3.50 5.60 11.96
N ARG A 71 -2.31 6.11 12.30
CA ARG A 71 -1.92 6.34 13.70
C ARG A 71 -2.78 7.36 14.43
N TYR A 72 -3.22 8.39 13.73
CA TYR A 72 -3.85 9.56 14.34
C TYR A 72 -5.36 9.59 14.17
N THR A 73 -5.94 8.68 13.39
CA THR A 73 -7.39 8.63 13.13
C THR A 73 -7.87 7.18 13.18
N SER A 74 -9.18 6.98 13.23
CA SER A 74 -9.79 5.64 13.18
C SER A 74 -9.86 5.05 11.76
N VAL A 75 -9.09 5.59 10.80
CA VAL A 75 -9.11 5.11 9.41
C VAL A 75 -8.29 3.83 9.30
N GLU A 76 -8.94 2.79 8.79
CA GLU A 76 -8.34 1.49 8.55
C GLU A 76 -8.50 1.08 7.09
N VAL A 77 -7.48 0.41 6.56
CA VAL A 77 -7.42 -0.01 5.16
C VAL A 77 -7.15 -1.49 5.09
N PHE A 78 -8.13 -2.22 4.59
CA PHE A 78 -7.96 -3.63 4.28
C PHE A 78 -7.37 -3.79 2.89
N LEU A 79 -6.17 -4.38 2.78
CA LEU A 79 -5.52 -4.63 1.49
C LEU A 79 -6.02 -5.90 0.79
N GLY A 80 -6.56 -6.84 1.57
CA GLY A 80 -7.14 -8.07 1.05
C GLY A 80 -8.28 -7.79 0.07
N ALA A 81 -8.32 -8.53 -1.03
CA ALA A 81 -9.29 -8.37 -2.12
C ALA A 81 -9.27 -7.01 -2.85
N LYS A 82 -8.45 -6.05 -2.44
CA LYS A 82 -8.16 -4.82 -3.20
C LYS A 82 -6.93 -4.98 -4.08
N ILE A 83 -5.79 -5.22 -3.45
CA ILE A 83 -4.48 -5.35 -4.12
C ILE A 83 -3.80 -6.67 -3.72
N GLN A 84 -4.02 -7.11 -2.48
CA GLN A 84 -3.52 -8.39 -2.01
C GLN A 84 -4.51 -9.51 -2.41
N SER A 85 -3.97 -10.58 -3.01
CA SER A 85 -4.75 -11.81 -3.24
C SER A 85 -5.21 -12.41 -1.91
N LEU A 86 -6.47 -12.81 -1.85
CA LEU A 86 -6.97 -13.61 -0.73
C LEU A 86 -6.29 -14.98 -0.74
N GLY A 87 -5.90 -15.48 0.43
CA GLY A 87 -5.26 -16.80 0.58
C GLY A 87 -3.75 -16.83 0.48
N MET A 88 -3.05 -15.70 0.62
CA MET A 88 -1.59 -15.70 0.76
C MET A 88 -1.17 -16.41 2.04
N ASN A 89 -0.09 -17.20 1.97
CA ASN A 89 0.59 -17.67 3.17
C ASN A 89 1.31 -16.51 3.90
N LEU A 90 1.87 -16.79 5.08
CA LEU A 90 2.52 -15.76 5.90
C LEU A 90 3.68 -15.09 5.15
N GLU A 91 4.54 -15.89 4.53
CA GLU A 91 5.75 -15.44 3.84
C GLU A 91 5.42 -14.66 2.56
N GLU A 92 4.35 -15.03 1.85
CA GLU A 92 3.80 -14.30 0.72
C GLU A 92 3.23 -12.96 1.14
N ALA A 93 2.50 -12.90 2.27
CA ALA A 93 1.97 -11.65 2.81
C ALA A 93 3.12 -10.70 3.24
N LEU A 94 4.16 -11.23 3.90
CA LEU A 94 5.35 -10.48 4.28
C LEU A 94 6.13 -9.97 3.05
N ALA A 95 6.31 -10.82 2.04
CA ALA A 95 6.94 -10.43 0.77
C ALA A 95 6.14 -9.36 0.02
N PHE A 96 4.80 -9.44 0.08
CA PHE A 96 3.92 -8.43 -0.49
C PHE A 96 4.05 -7.09 0.23
N TRP A 97 4.09 -7.09 1.58
CA TRP A 97 4.29 -5.87 2.36
C TRP A 97 5.65 -5.20 2.04
N ASP A 98 6.72 -5.97 1.98
CA ASP A 98 8.06 -5.50 1.60
C ASP A 98 8.08 -4.93 0.16
N THR A 99 7.36 -5.59 -0.76
CA THR A 99 7.18 -5.12 -2.13
C THR A 99 6.43 -3.78 -2.19
N LEU A 100 5.38 -3.62 -1.39
CA LEU A 100 4.60 -2.38 -1.30
C LEU A 100 5.45 -1.23 -0.74
N GLN A 101 6.23 -1.49 0.30
CA GLN A 101 7.16 -0.50 0.86
C GLN A 101 8.22 -0.08 -0.17
N ARG A 102 8.84 -1.03 -0.89
CA ARG A 102 9.78 -0.70 -1.98
C ARG A 102 9.14 0.08 -3.11
N TYR A 103 7.88 -0.23 -3.45
CA TYR A 103 7.13 0.54 -4.45
C TYR A 103 6.91 1.99 -4.00
N MET A 104 6.71 2.24 -2.70
CA MET A 104 6.49 3.59 -2.17
C MET A 104 7.79 4.35 -1.89
N ASP A 105 8.92 3.65 -1.77
CA ASP A 105 10.24 4.26 -1.58
C ASP A 105 10.88 4.64 -2.93
N VAL A 106 10.96 5.95 -3.21
CA VAL A 106 11.58 6.50 -4.43
C VAL A 106 13.10 6.32 -4.49
N THR A 107 13.74 6.05 -3.35
CA THR A 107 15.20 5.90 -3.27
C THR A 107 15.68 4.54 -3.77
N GLN A 108 14.77 3.56 -3.79
CA GLN A 108 15.03 2.21 -4.28
C GLN A 108 14.38 2.00 -5.66
N PRO A 109 14.94 1.11 -6.51
CA PRO A 109 14.30 0.75 -7.76
C PRO A 109 12.96 0.05 -7.52
N LEU A 110 12.04 0.17 -8.49
CA LEU A 110 10.74 -0.48 -8.45
C LEU A 110 10.90 -2.00 -8.25
N PRO A 111 10.01 -2.64 -7.47
CA PRO A 111 10.07 -4.07 -7.27
C PRO A 111 9.83 -4.84 -8.58
N GLU A 112 10.35 -6.06 -8.64
CA GLU A 112 10.22 -6.95 -9.79
C GLU A 112 8.82 -7.56 -9.87
N LEU A 113 7.88 -6.83 -10.49
CA LEU A 113 6.53 -7.29 -10.75
C LEU A 113 6.19 -7.19 -12.24
N PRO A 114 5.48 -8.17 -12.84
CA PRO A 114 5.05 -8.10 -14.23
C PRO A 114 4.24 -6.83 -14.56
N ILE A 115 3.36 -6.39 -13.65
CA ILE A 115 2.53 -5.19 -13.84
C ILE A 115 3.35 -3.89 -13.91
N LEU A 116 4.51 -3.85 -13.26
CA LEU A 116 5.36 -2.67 -13.22
C LEU A 116 6.32 -2.59 -14.42
N GLU A 117 6.52 -3.69 -15.16
CA GLU A 117 7.48 -3.77 -16.27
C GLU A 117 7.32 -2.62 -17.28
N GLN A 118 6.08 -2.32 -17.66
CA GLN A 118 5.79 -1.27 -18.63
C GLN A 118 6.11 0.14 -18.13
N PHE A 119 6.22 0.35 -16.81
CA PHE A 119 6.45 1.67 -16.21
C PHE A 119 7.88 1.88 -15.74
N ARG A 120 8.73 0.85 -15.75
CA ARG A 120 10.09 0.93 -15.18
C ARG A 120 10.96 2.01 -15.80
N HIS A 121 10.80 2.27 -17.09
CA HIS A 121 11.54 3.31 -17.82
C HIS A 121 11.09 4.73 -17.45
N LEU A 122 9.93 4.90 -16.82
CA LEU A 122 9.42 6.20 -16.37
C LEU A 122 9.99 6.62 -15.00
N ASP A 123 10.48 5.66 -14.21
CA ASP A 123 11.08 5.91 -12.90
C ASP A 123 12.60 6.06 -13.05
N PRO A 124 13.20 7.24 -12.73
CA PRO A 124 14.61 7.51 -12.99
C PRO A 124 15.55 6.61 -12.18
N THR A 125 15.21 6.34 -10.92
CA THR A 125 15.97 5.43 -10.03
C THR A 125 16.00 4.02 -10.62
N THR A 126 14.86 3.53 -11.09
CA THR A 126 14.72 2.22 -11.71
C THR A 126 15.42 2.14 -13.06
N ALA A 127 15.29 3.16 -13.90
CA ALA A 127 15.92 3.21 -15.21
C ALA A 127 17.45 3.15 -15.10
N GLU A 128 18.04 3.88 -14.14
CA GLU A 128 19.47 3.82 -13.89
C GLU A 128 19.92 2.45 -13.38
N HIS A 129 19.18 1.88 -12.42
CA HIS A 129 19.46 0.53 -11.91
C HIS A 129 19.36 -0.54 -13.01
N ASP A 130 18.35 -0.48 -13.87
CA ASP A 130 18.14 -1.42 -14.96
C ASP A 130 19.25 -1.29 -16.03
N ARG A 131 19.75 -0.07 -16.28
CA ARG A 131 20.91 0.18 -17.16
C ARG A 131 22.19 -0.45 -16.59
N GLN A 132 22.43 -0.30 -15.29
CA GLN A 132 23.61 -0.86 -14.63
C GLN A 132 23.58 -2.38 -14.56
N SER A 133 22.42 -2.96 -14.24
CA SER A 133 22.21 -4.40 -14.14
C SER A 133 22.03 -5.11 -15.49
N LYS A 134 21.93 -4.35 -16.59
CA LYS A 134 21.64 -4.85 -17.95
C LYS A 134 20.39 -5.74 -17.98
N ARG A 135 19.37 -5.34 -17.23
CA ARG A 135 18.10 -6.05 -17.13
C ARG A 135 17.35 -5.98 -18.47
N ASP A 136 16.81 -7.11 -18.92
CA ASP A 136 15.96 -7.17 -20.11
C ASP A 136 14.66 -6.37 -19.89
N PRO A 137 14.36 -5.34 -20.72
CA PRO A 137 13.13 -4.55 -20.62
C PRO A 137 11.84 -5.34 -20.82
N ARG A 138 11.89 -6.51 -21.48
CA ARG A 138 10.74 -7.37 -21.77
C ARG A 138 10.80 -8.70 -21.03
N ARG A 139 11.61 -8.79 -19.96
CA ARG A 139 11.81 -10.00 -19.16
C ARG A 139 10.51 -10.75 -18.84
N TRP A 140 9.48 -10.05 -18.34
CA TRP A 140 8.22 -10.68 -17.93
C TRP A 140 7.33 -10.97 -19.13
N ARG A 141 7.23 -10.04 -20.09
CA ARG A 141 6.47 -10.25 -21.33
C ARG A 141 6.97 -11.43 -22.17
N ASP A 142 8.28 -11.61 -22.25
CA ASP A 142 8.90 -12.67 -23.06
C ASP A 142 9.11 -13.96 -22.26
N MET A 143 8.84 -13.97 -20.95
CA MET A 143 8.86 -15.18 -20.12
C MET A 143 7.68 -16.10 -20.46
N PRO A 144 7.91 -17.34 -20.90
CA PRO A 144 6.83 -18.26 -21.19
C PRO A 144 6.09 -18.63 -19.91
N TYR A 145 4.76 -18.54 -19.91
CA TYR A 145 3.93 -18.91 -18.75
C TYR A 145 4.25 -20.32 -18.21
N ARG A 146 4.46 -21.29 -19.11
CA ARG A 146 4.85 -22.66 -18.73
C ARG A 146 6.20 -22.75 -18.01
N ALA A 147 7.14 -21.87 -18.33
CA ALA A 147 8.42 -21.82 -17.65
C ALA A 147 8.28 -21.20 -16.25
N TRP A 148 7.45 -20.16 -16.12
CA TRP A 148 7.09 -19.57 -14.83
C TRP A 148 6.38 -20.57 -13.92
N GLU A 149 5.35 -21.26 -14.44
CA GLU A 149 4.56 -22.25 -13.73
C GLU A 149 5.42 -23.41 -13.20
N ARG A 150 6.34 -23.95 -14.02
CA ARG A 150 7.15 -25.12 -13.65
C ARG A 150 8.32 -24.80 -12.72
N ARG A 151 8.94 -23.63 -12.84
CA ARG A 151 10.18 -23.29 -12.12
C ARG A 151 10.05 -22.01 -11.31
N GLY A 152 9.70 -20.90 -11.96
CA GLY A 152 9.70 -19.57 -11.34
C GLY A 152 8.80 -19.46 -10.10
N ARG A 153 7.60 -20.06 -10.13
CA ARG A 153 6.69 -20.09 -8.97
C ARG A 153 7.30 -20.84 -7.79
N ALA A 154 7.82 -22.05 -8.02
CA ALA A 154 8.40 -22.87 -6.95
C ALA A 154 9.66 -22.24 -6.36
N GLU A 155 10.52 -21.66 -7.20
CA GLU A 155 11.72 -20.92 -6.77
C GLU A 155 11.36 -19.68 -5.96
N MET A 156 10.35 -18.91 -6.38
CA MET A 156 9.87 -17.74 -5.66
C MET A 156 9.30 -18.12 -4.29
N ILE A 157 8.45 -19.15 -4.22
CA ILE A 157 7.90 -19.65 -2.95
C ILE A 157 9.03 -20.12 -2.03
N LYS A 158 10.00 -20.87 -2.56
CA LYS A 158 11.16 -21.33 -1.79
C LYS A 158 11.98 -20.15 -1.26
N ARG A 159 12.29 -19.16 -2.11
CA ARG A 159 13.02 -17.96 -1.71
C ARG A 159 12.29 -17.19 -0.60
N ASN A 160 10.98 -17.02 -0.73
CA ASN A 160 10.19 -16.32 0.28
C ASN A 160 10.17 -17.11 1.59
N ARG A 161 10.07 -18.44 1.54
CA ARG A 161 10.14 -19.28 2.75
C ARG A 161 11.50 -19.22 3.43
N ASP A 162 12.58 -19.27 2.66
CA ASP A 162 13.95 -19.32 3.17
C ASP A 162 14.45 -17.93 3.63
N TYR A 163 13.75 -16.86 3.27
CA TYR A 163 14.08 -15.50 3.67
C TYR A 163 13.79 -15.26 5.16
N LYS A 164 14.70 -14.58 5.84
CA LYS A 164 14.55 -14.24 7.25
C LYS A 164 13.73 -12.97 7.41
N TRP A 165 12.41 -13.13 7.48
CA TRP A 165 11.48 -12.03 7.66
C TRP A 165 11.61 -11.39 9.04
N GLN A 166 11.25 -10.10 9.13
CA GLN A 166 11.16 -9.34 10.39
C GLN A 166 12.47 -9.17 11.17
N GLU A 167 13.63 -9.45 10.57
CA GLU A 167 14.94 -9.16 11.20
C GLU A 167 15.36 -7.68 11.08
N GLN A 168 14.94 -7.02 10.02
CA GLN A 168 15.26 -5.62 9.72
C GLN A 168 14.02 -4.75 9.98
N PRO A 169 14.20 -3.48 10.37
CA PRO A 169 13.08 -2.57 10.48
C PRO A 169 12.45 -2.30 9.10
N CYS A 170 11.22 -1.80 9.10
CA CYS A 170 10.52 -1.38 7.89
C CYS A 170 11.37 -0.39 7.07
N ILE A 171 11.28 -0.47 5.74
CA ILE A 171 11.99 0.40 4.80
C ILE A 171 11.50 1.83 4.97
N ILE A 172 10.18 2.00 5.02
CA ILE A 172 9.54 3.28 5.23
C ILE A 172 9.35 3.46 6.73
N GLN A 173 10.02 4.45 7.29
CA GLN A 173 9.97 4.78 8.72
C GLN A 173 9.44 6.19 8.92
N SER A 174 8.62 6.36 9.96
CA SER A 174 8.17 7.68 10.40
C SER A 174 9.35 8.46 11.00
N LYS A 175 9.86 9.45 10.28
CA LYS A 175 10.88 10.41 10.79
C LYS A 175 10.19 11.59 11.48
N ILE A 176 9.31 11.30 12.43
CA ILE A 176 8.61 12.33 13.20
C ILE A 176 9.43 12.60 14.45
N ASP A 177 9.68 13.88 14.74
CA ASP A 177 10.32 14.28 15.99
C ASP A 177 9.41 13.90 17.16
N PRO A 178 9.85 13.02 18.08
CA PRO A 178 9.03 12.61 19.23
C PRO A 178 8.58 13.78 20.13
N GLY A 179 9.27 14.93 20.07
CA GLY A 179 8.92 16.13 20.83
C GLY A 179 7.85 17.01 20.18
N LEU A 180 7.41 16.70 18.96
CA LEU A 180 6.44 17.51 18.22
C LEU A 180 5.00 17.06 18.50
N SER A 181 4.11 17.99 18.81
CA SER A 181 2.67 17.69 18.88
C SER A 181 2.14 17.30 17.49
N ILE A 182 1.08 16.49 17.46
CA ILE A 182 0.46 16.04 16.21
C ILE A 182 -0.03 17.24 15.39
N GLU A 183 -0.59 18.25 16.04
CA GLU A 183 -0.98 19.53 15.44
C GLU A 183 0.22 20.23 14.76
N ALA A 184 1.32 20.41 15.50
CA ALA A 184 2.50 21.10 14.99
C ALA A 184 3.15 20.32 13.84
N TYR A 185 3.07 18.98 13.89
CA TYR A 185 3.46 18.11 12.78
C TYR A 185 2.61 18.39 11.53
N TYR A 186 1.28 18.34 11.62
CA TYR A 186 0.43 18.59 10.45
C TYR A 186 0.55 20.02 9.92
N ARG A 187 0.69 21.03 10.77
CA ARG A 187 1.01 22.41 10.34
C ARG A 187 2.31 22.47 9.53
N SER A 188 3.33 21.72 9.95
CA SER A 188 4.59 21.65 9.22
C SER A 188 4.45 20.97 7.85
N GLN A 189 3.53 20.01 7.72
CA GLN A 189 3.26 19.33 6.45
C GLN A 189 2.45 20.21 5.50
N GLU A 190 1.45 20.93 6.03
CA GLU A 190 0.69 21.93 5.28
C GLU A 190 1.60 23.05 4.75
N ALA A 191 2.56 23.51 5.56
CA ALA A 191 3.57 24.48 5.13
C ALA A 191 4.50 23.96 4.01
N LYS A 192 4.72 22.63 3.93
CA LYS A 192 5.44 21.97 2.83
C LYS A 192 4.56 21.74 1.59
N GLY A 193 3.28 22.10 1.65
CA GLY A 193 2.31 21.91 0.57
C GLY A 193 1.76 20.49 0.47
N ILE A 194 1.98 19.63 1.49
CA ILE A 194 1.38 18.30 1.53
C ILE A 194 -0.07 18.43 1.96
N GLN A 195 -0.99 18.10 1.05
CA GLN A 195 -2.43 18.12 1.32
C GLN A 195 -2.88 16.77 1.88
N ALA A 196 -2.77 16.61 3.20
CA ALA A 196 -3.36 15.49 3.92
C ALA A 196 -4.84 15.78 4.24
N THR A 197 -5.65 14.72 4.40
CA THR A 197 -7.06 14.86 4.79
C THR A 197 -7.21 15.22 6.26
N PRO A 198 -6.49 14.61 7.23
CA PRO A 198 -6.35 15.19 8.56
C PRO A 198 -5.68 16.55 8.45
N LYS A 199 -6.31 17.58 9.00
CA LYS A 199 -5.77 18.94 9.09
C LYS A 199 -5.18 19.18 10.45
N SER A 200 -4.33 20.20 10.58
CA SER A 200 -3.81 20.59 11.91
C SER A 200 -4.91 20.82 12.93
N ASP A 201 -5.96 21.53 12.51
CA ASP A 201 -7.05 21.99 13.38
C ASP A 201 -7.91 20.83 13.91
N ASP A 202 -7.83 19.64 13.28
CA ASP A 202 -8.50 18.44 13.77
C ASP A 202 -7.88 17.91 15.08
N PHE A 203 -6.70 18.40 15.45
CA PHE A 203 -5.92 17.93 16.61
C PHE A 203 -5.73 18.99 17.72
N ASP A 204 -6.29 20.19 17.58
CA ASP A 204 -6.14 21.32 18.53
C ASP A 204 -6.62 21.00 19.97
N ASP A 205 -7.52 20.02 20.15
CA ASP A 205 -8.22 19.77 21.43
C ASP A 205 -7.79 18.52 22.22
N VAL A 206 -6.87 17.69 21.70
CA VAL A 206 -6.58 16.37 22.32
C VAL A 206 -5.80 16.48 23.64
N HIS A 207 -5.25 17.65 23.98
CA HIS A 207 -4.50 17.86 25.23
C HIS A 207 -5.20 18.73 26.29
N GLN A 208 -6.38 19.30 26.04
CA GLN A 208 -7.07 20.11 27.07
C GLN A 208 -7.82 19.26 28.11
N HIS A 209 -8.11 17.98 27.84
CA HIS A 209 -8.94 17.14 28.70
C HIS A 209 -8.21 16.27 29.74
N HIS A 210 -6.90 16.48 29.99
CA HIS A 210 -6.18 15.75 31.06
C HIS A 210 -5.55 16.63 32.15
N ILE A 211 -5.83 17.94 32.15
CA ILE A 211 -5.38 18.84 33.22
C ILE A 211 -6.58 19.61 33.76
N GLY A 212 -7.39 18.96 34.60
CA GLY A 212 -8.40 19.70 35.35
C GLY A 212 -9.58 18.91 35.90
N THR A 213 -9.34 17.96 36.81
CA THR A 213 -10.30 17.66 37.90
C THR A 213 -9.63 16.87 39.02
N GLU A 214 -8.68 17.50 39.71
CA GLU A 214 -8.51 17.26 41.15
C GLU A 214 -8.51 18.65 41.81
N ARG A 215 -9.69 19.07 42.28
CA ARG A 215 -9.82 20.17 43.23
C ARG A 215 -10.57 19.65 44.45
N SER A 216 -9.81 19.66 45.55
CA SER A 216 -10.17 19.70 46.98
C SER A 216 -11.17 18.69 47.52
#